data_AF-P38463-F1
#
_entry.id   AF-P38463-F1
#
_cell.length_a   1.000
_cell.length_b   1.000
_cell.length_c   1.000
_cell.angle_alpha   90.00
_cell.angle_beta   90.00
_cell.angle_gamma   90.00
#
_symmetry.space_group_name_H-M   'P 1'
#
loop_
_entity.id
_entity.type
_entity.pdbx_description
1 polymer ?
#
loop_
_entity_poly.entity_id
_entity_poly.type
_entity_poly.pdbx_seq_one_letter_code
_entity_poly.pdbx_strand_id
1 'polypeptide(L)'
;MLIVVNDSPFYKGDTAILRQLVGGDRISCKLKHANVRHEFSYSGWVLIVGNEYLGMSETSGALARRMIVFPARNAVHLKKFLIKEEHGLFMGPLAEEISEIAKWALSMPDQDATEIMRDPEIHCPSLSEENKLCRENLNHISACLMKTPCSSSKPSQGICHAHDPIS
;
A
#
# COMPACT_ATOMS: atom_id res chain seq x y z
N MET A 1 15.24 2.46 8.02
CA MET A 1 15.44 3.44 6.93
C MET A 1 14.09 3.72 6.28
N LEU A 2 13.82 4.96 5.88
CA LEU A 2 12.56 5.36 5.23
C LEU A 2 12.90 5.96 3.86
N ILE A 3 12.24 5.47 2.80
CA ILE A 3 12.27 6.10 1.47
C ILE A 3 10.95 6.85 1.31
N VAL A 4 11.03 8.14 0.99
CA VAL A 4 9.85 8.97 0.70
C VAL A 4 9.83 9.28 -0.79
N VAL A 5 8.77 8.87 -1.46
CA VAL A 5 8.46 9.21 -2.85
C VAL A 5 7.32 10.21 -2.83
N ASN A 6 7.64 11.50 -2.94
CA ASN A 6 6.65 12.57 -2.92
C ASN A 6 6.18 12.94 -4.33
N ASP A 7 4.97 13.50 -4.42
CA ASP A 7 4.34 13.97 -5.65
C ASP A 7 4.37 12.93 -6.78
N SER A 8 4.16 11.66 -6.42
CA SER A 8 4.17 10.58 -7.42
C SER A 8 2.99 10.78 -8.39
N PRO A 9 3.22 10.94 -9.70
CA PRO A 9 2.15 10.94 -10.67
C PRO A 9 1.51 9.55 -10.74
N PHE A 10 0.39 9.45 -11.45
CA PHE A 10 -0.19 8.16 -11.80
C PHE A 10 0.87 7.23 -12.39
N TYR A 11 1.06 6.07 -11.75
CA TYR A 11 1.97 5.05 -12.24
C TYR A 11 1.19 3.81 -12.65
N LYS A 12 1.35 3.42 -13.92
CA LYS A 12 0.86 2.16 -14.47
C LYS A 12 2.00 1.41 -15.14
N GLY A 13 2.53 0.41 -14.46
CA GLY A 13 3.70 -0.33 -14.93
C GLY A 13 4.04 -1.52 -14.05
N ASP A 14 5.22 -2.09 -14.31
CA ASP A 14 5.74 -3.23 -13.56
C ASP A 14 6.05 -2.83 -12.11
N THR A 15 5.62 -3.69 -11.20
CA THR A 15 5.81 -3.53 -9.76
C THR A 15 6.99 -4.32 -9.22
N ALA A 16 7.75 -5.03 -10.07
CA ALA A 16 8.84 -5.89 -9.63
C ALA A 16 9.82 -5.18 -8.68
N ILE A 17 10.26 -3.98 -9.01
CA ILE A 17 11.19 -3.21 -8.17
C ILE A 17 10.53 -2.81 -6.84
N LEU A 18 9.27 -2.35 -6.86
CA LEU A 18 8.57 -1.99 -5.62
C LEU A 18 8.34 -3.22 -4.73
N ARG A 19 7.98 -4.36 -5.32
CA ARG A 19 7.86 -5.64 -4.62
C ARG A 19 9.17 -6.06 -3.99
N GLN A 20 10.28 -5.91 -4.71
CA GLN A 20 11.60 -6.22 -4.19
C GLN A 20 12.00 -5.27 -3.04
N LEU A 21 11.74 -3.96 -3.18
CA LEU A 21 12.01 -2.96 -2.15
C LEU A 21 11.25 -3.28 -0.86
N VAL A 22 9.93 -3.48 -0.94
CA VAL A 22 9.08 -3.70 0.25
C VAL A 22 9.20 -5.14 0.77
N GLY A 23 9.59 -6.09 -0.09
CA GLY A 23 9.79 -7.50 0.28
C GLY A 23 11.14 -7.82 0.91
N GLY A 24 12.13 -6.94 0.76
CA GLY A 24 13.51 -7.19 1.21
C GLY A 24 14.33 -8.03 0.24
N ASP A 25 13.87 -8.19 -1.00
CA ASP A 25 14.60 -8.92 -2.04
C ASP A 25 15.79 -8.09 -2.56
N ARG A 26 16.75 -8.78 -3.20
CA ARG A 26 17.86 -8.10 -3.85
C ARG A 26 17.40 -7.39 -5.12
N ILE A 27 17.84 -6.14 -5.26
CA ILE A 27 17.58 -5.29 -6.41
C ILE A 27 18.89 -5.11 -7.17
N SER A 28 18.88 -5.51 -8.44
CA SER A 28 19.99 -5.25 -9.36
C SER A 28 19.92 -3.80 -9.86
N CYS A 29 20.96 -3.02 -9.62
CA CYS A 29 21.12 -1.65 -10.09
C CYS A 29 22.42 -1.47 -10.87
N LYS A 30 22.51 -0.36 -11.62
CA LYS A 30 23.73 0.07 -12.30
C LYS A 30 24.10 1.44 -11.77
N LEU A 31 25.33 1.58 -11.27
CA LEU A 31 25.84 2.89 -10.88
C LEU A 31 26.02 3.76 -12.12
N LYS A 32 25.60 5.02 -12.02
CA LYS A 32 25.83 6.00 -13.09
C LYS A 32 27.34 6.11 -13.31
N HIS A 33 27.78 6.05 -14.57
CA HIS A 33 29.20 6.07 -14.98
C HIS A 33 30.04 4.84 -14.58
N ALA A 34 29.45 3.79 -14.01
CA ALA A 34 30.14 2.50 -13.84
C ALA A 34 29.52 1.45 -14.78
N ASN A 35 30.37 0.63 -15.41
CA ASN A 35 29.90 -0.54 -16.18
C ASN A 35 29.69 -1.78 -15.31
N VAL A 36 29.78 -1.63 -13.99
CA VAL A 36 29.58 -2.70 -13.03
C VAL A 36 28.12 -2.73 -12.57
N ARG A 37 27.51 -3.91 -12.62
CA ARG A 37 26.21 -4.16 -11.98
C ARG A 37 26.43 -4.33 -10.49
N HIS A 38 25.58 -3.70 -9.70
CA HIS A 38 25.56 -3.83 -8.25
C HIS A 38 24.23 -4.43 -7.83
N GLU A 39 24.25 -5.21 -6.76
CA GLU A 39 23.03 -5.65 -6.09
C GLU A 39 22.99 -5.00 -4.71
N PHE A 40 21.81 -4.56 -4.30
CA PHE A 40 21.57 -4.14 -2.93
C PHE A 40 20.24 -4.67 -2.43
N SER A 41 20.14 -4.88 -1.12
CA SER A 41 18.88 -5.20 -0.43
C SER A 41 18.45 -3.99 0.38
N TYR A 42 17.17 -3.63 0.30
CA TYR A 42 16.59 -2.57 1.11
C TYR A 42 15.77 -3.19 2.24
N SER A 43 15.99 -2.71 3.47
CA SER A 43 15.20 -3.07 4.63
C SER A 43 14.68 -1.81 5.30
N GLY A 44 13.43 -1.47 5.01
CA GLY A 44 12.82 -0.25 5.51
C GLY A 44 11.42 0.00 4.96
N TRP A 45 10.90 1.17 5.30
CA TRP A 45 9.56 1.60 4.90
C TRP A 45 9.64 2.43 3.62
N VAL A 46 8.67 2.23 2.72
CA VAL A 46 8.48 3.07 1.55
C VAL A 46 7.20 3.86 1.73
N LEU A 47 7.30 5.18 1.87
CA LEU A 47 6.17 6.09 1.92
C LEU A 47 5.99 6.71 0.53
N ILE A 48 4.86 6.43 -0.11
CA ILE A 48 4.49 7.00 -1.41
C ILE A 48 3.37 8.00 -1.17
N VAL A 49 3.59 9.24 -1.58
CA VAL A 49 2.63 10.33 -1.46
C VAL A 49 2.24 10.78 -2.86
N GLY A 50 0.94 10.72 -3.16
CA GLY A 50 0.39 11.11 -4.45
C GLY A 50 -1.09 11.48 -4.33
N ASN A 51 -1.61 12.15 -5.35
CA ASN A 51 -3.01 12.54 -5.43
C ASN A 51 -3.90 11.47 -6.08
N GLU A 52 -3.29 10.41 -6.61
CA GLU A 52 -3.96 9.32 -7.30
C GLU A 52 -3.50 7.97 -6.75
N TYR A 53 -4.36 6.95 -6.88
CA TYR A 53 -4.00 5.59 -6.50
C TYR A 53 -2.92 5.03 -7.44
N LEU A 54 -2.08 4.16 -6.90
CA LEU A 54 -1.13 3.39 -7.71
C LEU A 54 -1.90 2.41 -8.60
N GLY A 55 -1.88 2.66 -9.91
CA GLY A 55 -2.52 1.81 -10.92
C GLY A 55 -1.63 0.63 -11.28
N MET A 56 -1.46 -0.32 -10.37
CA MET A 56 -0.55 -1.44 -10.58
C MET A 56 -1.24 -2.64 -11.21
N SER A 57 -0.48 -3.48 -11.92
CA SER A 57 -0.93 -4.82 -12.31
C SER A 57 -0.30 -5.84 -11.38
N GLU A 58 -0.86 -6.00 -10.17
CA GLU A 58 -0.41 -7.00 -9.23
C GLU A 58 -1.37 -8.20 -9.15
N THR A 59 -0.92 -9.36 -9.66
CA THR A 59 -1.70 -10.61 -9.56
C THR A 59 -1.49 -11.34 -8.24
N SER A 60 -0.34 -11.16 -7.58
CA SER A 60 0.06 -11.95 -6.40
C SER A 60 -0.50 -11.47 -5.06
N GLY A 61 -1.01 -10.24 -4.99
CA GLY A 61 -1.40 -9.58 -3.73
C GLY A 61 -0.25 -9.42 -2.72
N ALA A 62 1.00 -9.45 -3.18
CA ALA A 62 2.18 -9.31 -2.34
C ALA A 62 2.33 -7.88 -1.79
N LEU A 63 2.08 -6.84 -2.60
CA LEU A 63 2.05 -5.45 -2.16
C LEU A 63 0.79 -5.18 -1.36
N ALA A 64 -0.37 -5.70 -1.78
CA ALA A 64 -1.62 -5.49 -1.06
C ALA A 64 -1.57 -5.88 0.43
N ARG A 65 -0.76 -6.89 0.80
CA ARG A 65 -0.54 -7.32 2.20
C ARG A 65 0.52 -6.52 2.97
N ARG A 66 1.30 -5.68 2.28
CA ARG A 66 2.42 -4.88 2.85
C ARG A 66 2.19 -3.38 2.71
N MET A 67 1.05 -2.99 2.17
CA MET A 67 0.70 -1.62 1.88
C MET A 67 -0.38 -1.17 2.86
N ILE A 68 -0.15 -0.02 3.46
CA ILE A 68 -1.13 0.67 4.30
C ILE A 68 -1.51 1.95 3.57
N VAL A 69 -2.80 2.13 3.31
CA VAL A 69 -3.31 3.29 2.61
C VAL A 69 -3.80 4.31 3.64
N PHE A 70 -3.31 5.54 3.55
CA PHE A 70 -3.72 6.63 4.42
C PHE A 70 -4.32 7.78 3.59
N PRO A 71 -5.65 7.95 3.58
CA PRO A 71 -6.30 9.01 2.82
C PRO A 71 -6.19 10.38 3.52
N ALA A 72 -5.35 11.27 2.99
CA ALA A 72 -5.24 12.65 3.46
C ALA A 72 -6.21 13.58 2.72
N ARG A 73 -7.51 13.54 3.08
CA ARG A 73 -8.57 14.34 2.40
C ARG A 73 -8.65 15.80 2.83
N ASN A 74 -8.10 16.13 4.00
CA ASN A 74 -8.26 17.46 4.58
C ASN A 74 -7.19 18.40 4.02
N ALA A 75 -7.57 19.17 3.00
CA ALA A 75 -6.75 20.27 2.51
C ALA A 75 -6.84 21.46 3.48
N VAL A 76 -5.69 21.89 4.00
CA VAL A 76 -5.61 23.07 4.88
C VAL A 76 -5.56 24.32 4.00
N HIS A 77 -6.51 25.25 4.20
CA HIS A 77 -6.55 26.52 3.45
C HIS A 77 -5.32 27.40 3.70
N LEU A 78 -4.85 27.44 4.95
CA LEU A 78 -3.67 28.21 5.35
C LEU A 78 -2.50 27.26 5.63
N LYS A 79 -1.56 27.18 4.69
CA LYS A 79 -0.33 26.41 4.88
C LYS A 79 0.52 27.11 5.95
N LYS A 80 0.68 26.46 7.11
CA LYS A 80 1.57 26.90 8.19
C LYS A 80 2.66 25.85 8.43
N PHE A 81 3.86 26.29 8.76
CA PHE A 81 4.91 25.39 9.21
C PHE A 81 4.54 24.83 10.59
N LEU A 82 4.42 23.50 10.68
CA LEU A 82 4.20 22.80 11.95
C LEU A 82 5.52 22.36 12.58
N ILE A 83 6.43 21.87 11.74
CA ILE A 83 7.79 21.46 12.10
C ILE A 83 8.71 21.95 10.98
N LYS A 84 9.87 22.49 11.36
CA LYS A 84 10.98 22.82 10.48
C LYS A 84 12.27 22.50 11.20
N GLU A 85 13.25 21.94 10.51
CA GLU A 85 14.60 21.78 11.04
C GLU A 85 15.45 22.99 10.61
N GLU A 86 16.08 23.67 11.56
CA GLU A 86 17.09 24.70 11.30
C GLU A 86 18.30 24.48 12.21
N HIS A 87 19.50 24.39 11.63
CA HIS A 87 20.77 24.22 12.37
C HIS A 87 20.76 23.02 13.35
N GLY A 88 20.08 21.92 12.98
CA GLY A 88 19.96 20.71 13.80
C GLY A 88 18.94 20.82 14.94
N LEU A 89 18.17 21.91 15.00
CA LEU A 89 17.08 22.10 15.95
C LEU A 89 15.74 22.05 15.23
N PHE A 90 14.80 21.29 15.80
CA PHE A 90 13.42 21.30 15.35
C PHE A 90 12.69 22.50 15.94
N MET A 91 12.02 23.27 15.08
CA MET A 91 11.25 24.46 15.40
C MET A 91 9.81 24.31 14.90
N GLY A 92 8.88 25.00 15.54
CA GLY A 92 7.48 25.06 15.16
C GLY A 92 6.54 24.51 16.24
N PRO A 93 5.23 24.76 16.11
CA PRO A 93 4.26 24.43 17.15
C PRO A 93 4.14 22.93 17.43
N LEU A 94 4.52 22.07 16.48
CA LEU A 94 4.51 20.62 16.68
C LEU A 94 5.86 20.11 17.16
N ALA A 95 6.94 20.91 17.11
CA ALA A 95 8.28 20.48 17.48
C ALA A 95 8.40 20.12 18.97
N GLU A 96 7.74 20.87 19.86
CA GLU A 96 7.69 20.60 21.31
C GLU A 96 6.94 19.28 21.61
N GLU A 97 6.00 18.90 20.75
CA GLU A 97 5.17 17.70 20.91
C GLU A 97 5.80 16.45 20.28
N ILE A 98 6.86 16.57 19.47
CA ILE A 98 7.48 15.44 18.77
C ILE A 98 7.90 14.35 19.75
N SER A 99 8.49 14.73 20.90
CA SER A 99 8.94 13.76 21.89
C SER A 99 7.78 12.98 22.50
N GLU A 100 6.64 13.62 22.77
CA GLU A 100 5.46 12.94 23.30
C GLU A 100 4.75 12.11 22.23
N ILE A 101 4.72 12.55 20.97
CA ILE A 101 4.22 11.73 19.85
C ILE A 101 5.09 10.48 19.68
N ALA A 102 6.42 10.63 19.75
CA ALA A 102 7.34 9.51 19.65
C ALA A 102 7.19 8.55 20.84
N LYS A 103 7.07 9.08 22.05
CA LYS A 103 6.83 8.30 23.26
C LYS A 103 5.50 7.56 23.21
N TRP A 104 4.43 8.21 22.75
CA TRP A 104 3.13 7.59 22.53
C TRP A 104 3.25 6.42 21.54
N ALA A 105 3.89 6.65 20.39
CA ALA A 105 4.09 5.61 19.38
C ALA A 105 4.94 4.43 19.91
N LEU A 106 6.01 4.71 20.66
CA LEU A 106 6.90 3.70 21.24
C LEU A 106 6.34 3.02 22.49
N SER A 107 5.29 3.58 23.11
CA SER A 107 4.62 2.98 24.26
C SER A 107 3.67 1.85 23.89
N MET A 108 3.35 1.71 22.59
CA MET A 108 2.50 0.64 22.08
C MET A 108 3.22 -0.71 22.20
N PRO A 109 2.59 -1.73 22.80
CA PRO A 109 3.14 -3.08 22.82
C PRO A 109 3.40 -3.62 21.41
N ASP A 110 4.51 -4.32 21.20
CA ASP A 110 4.90 -4.88 19.90
C ASP A 110 3.83 -5.81 19.30
N GLN A 111 3.10 -6.53 20.17
CA GLN A 111 2.00 -7.40 19.76
C GLN A 111 0.86 -6.60 19.13
N ASP A 112 0.41 -5.54 19.80
CA ASP A 112 -0.68 -4.68 19.34
C ASP A 112 -0.27 -3.95 18.05
N ALA A 113 0.96 -3.45 18.00
CA ALA A 113 1.51 -2.82 16.79
C ALA A 113 1.52 -3.80 15.61
N THR A 114 1.95 -5.05 15.84
CA THR A 114 1.98 -6.08 14.80
C THR A 114 0.57 -6.45 14.32
N GLU A 115 -0.39 -6.53 15.24
CA GLU A 115 -1.80 -6.83 14.92
C GLU A 115 -2.43 -5.72 14.09
N ILE A 116 -2.28 -4.46 14.50
CA ILE A 116 -2.77 -3.28 13.78
C ILE A 116 -2.14 -3.20 12.39
N MET A 117 -0.84 -3.45 12.27
CA MET A 117 -0.13 -3.38 10.99
C MET A 117 -0.47 -4.54 10.05
N ARG A 118 -0.92 -5.68 10.58
CA ARG A 118 -1.37 -6.83 9.77
C ARG A 118 -2.74 -6.56 9.14
N ASP A 119 -3.68 -6.08 9.94
CA ASP A 119 -5.08 -5.92 9.54
C ASP A 119 -5.62 -4.52 9.94
N PRO A 120 -5.09 -3.44 9.34
CA PRO A 120 -5.41 -2.06 9.76
C PRO A 120 -6.89 -1.72 9.59
N GLU A 121 -7.60 -2.35 8.64
CA GLU A 121 -9.04 -2.16 8.43
C GLU A 121 -9.90 -2.65 9.60
N ILE A 122 -9.44 -3.61 10.39
CA ILE A 122 -10.17 -4.13 11.55
C ILE A 122 -10.12 -3.11 12.69
N HIS A 123 -8.95 -2.53 12.92
CA HIS A 123 -8.71 -1.56 14.00
C HIS A 123 -9.11 -0.13 13.63
N CYS A 124 -9.08 0.20 12.33
CA CYS A 124 -9.47 1.49 11.81
C CYS A 124 -10.49 1.32 10.68
N PRO A 125 -11.80 1.14 11.01
CA PRO A 125 -12.85 0.91 10.01
C PRO A 125 -12.96 2.04 8.97
N SER A 126 -12.54 3.26 9.32
CA SER A 126 -12.48 4.40 8.41
C SER A 126 -11.46 4.27 7.27
N LEU A 127 -10.61 3.23 7.28
CA LEU A 127 -9.70 2.90 6.17
C LEU A 127 -10.25 1.80 5.25
N SER A 128 -11.36 1.16 5.60
CA SER A 128 -11.87 -0.03 4.89
C SER A 128 -12.19 0.26 3.42
N GLU A 129 -12.93 1.34 3.15
CA GLU A 129 -13.33 1.74 1.80
C GLU A 129 -12.13 2.14 0.94
N GLU A 130 -11.15 2.82 1.53
CA GLU A 130 -9.93 3.26 0.84
C GLU A 130 -9.00 2.09 0.56
N ASN A 131 -8.88 1.15 1.49
CA ASN A 131 -8.17 -0.10 1.26
C ASN A 131 -8.83 -0.93 0.15
N LYS A 132 -10.17 -1.00 0.13
CA LYS A 132 -10.92 -1.67 -0.94
C LYS A 132 -10.66 -1.01 -2.29
N LEU A 133 -10.83 0.31 -2.38
CA LEU A 133 -10.60 1.07 -3.61
C LEU A 133 -9.14 0.94 -4.08
N CYS A 134 -8.19 0.93 -3.16
CA CYS A 134 -6.79 0.73 -3.52
C CYS A 134 -6.54 -0.69 -4.06
N ARG A 135 -7.10 -1.73 -3.42
CA ARG A 135 -7.01 -3.12 -3.91
C ARG A 135 -7.62 -3.28 -5.31
N GLU A 136 -8.73 -2.60 -5.59
CA GLU A 136 -9.33 -2.57 -6.94
C GLU A 136 -8.42 -1.93 -7.98
N ASN A 137 -7.71 -0.86 -7.62
CA ASN A 137 -6.75 -0.19 -8.50
C ASN A 137 -5.44 -1.00 -8.69
N LEU A 138 -5.04 -1.80 -7.71
CA LEU A 138 -3.87 -2.70 -7.80
C LEU A 138 -4.13 -3.98 -8.61
N ASN A 139 -5.39 -4.40 -8.75
CA ASN A 139 -5.72 -5.64 -9.44
C ASN A 139 -7.00 -5.47 -10.28
N HIS A 140 -6.79 -5.32 -11.59
CA HIS A 140 -7.87 -5.18 -12.57
C HIS A 140 -8.87 -6.35 -12.55
N ILE A 141 -8.44 -7.57 -12.19
CA ILE A 141 -9.33 -8.74 -12.14
C ILE A 141 -10.30 -8.62 -10.96
N SER A 142 -9.84 -8.18 -9.80
CA SER A 142 -10.73 -7.93 -8.66
C SER A 142 -11.76 -6.86 -8.95
N ALA A 143 -11.39 -5.81 -9.71
CA ALA A 143 -12.34 -4.79 -10.14
C ALA A 143 -13.44 -5.36 -11.06
N CYS A 144 -13.13 -6.37 -11.87
CA CYS A 144 -14.14 -7.07 -12.69
C CYS A 144 -15.09 -7.95 -11.85
N LEU A 145 -14.56 -8.72 -10.89
CA LEU A 145 -15.36 -9.64 -10.08
C LEU A 145 -16.31 -8.93 -9.09
N MET A 146 -15.95 -7.75 -8.60
CA MET A 146 -16.85 -7.00 -7.70
C MET A 146 -17.95 -6.20 -8.43
N LYS A 147 -17.74 -5.88 -9.71
CA LYS A 147 -18.73 -5.15 -10.53
C LYS A 147 -19.81 -6.05 -11.13
N THR A 148 -19.59 -7.36 -11.18
CA THR A 148 -20.69 -8.28 -11.47
C THR A 148 -21.63 -8.25 -10.27
N PRO A 149 -22.87 -7.72 -10.41
CA PRO A 149 -23.87 -7.99 -9.40
C PRO A 149 -24.00 -9.52 -9.39
N CYS A 150 -23.74 -10.14 -8.24
CA CYS A 150 -24.18 -11.50 -7.99
C CYS A 150 -25.68 -11.49 -8.23
N SER A 151 -26.10 -11.84 -9.44
CA SER A 151 -27.48 -12.13 -9.76
C SER A 151 -27.82 -13.37 -8.95
N SER A 152 -28.40 -13.12 -7.79
CA SER A 152 -29.00 -14.14 -6.95
C SER A 152 -29.97 -14.95 -7.80
N SER A 153 -29.51 -16.16 -8.15
CA SER A 153 -30.28 -17.39 -8.20
C SER A 153 -31.69 -17.31 -8.79
N LYS A 154 -31.87 -17.88 -9.97
CA LYS A 154 -32.90 -18.91 -10.16
C LYS A 154 -32.24 -20.18 -10.71
N PRO A 155 -32.26 -21.31 -10.00
CA PRO A 155 -31.82 -22.58 -10.55
C PRO A 155 -32.99 -23.13 -11.36
N SER A 156 -32.99 -22.92 -12.67
CA SER A 156 -33.92 -23.60 -13.57
C SER A 156 -33.16 -24.63 -14.39
N GLN A 157 -33.25 -25.89 -13.91
CA GLN A 157 -33.33 -27.14 -14.68
C GLN A 157 -32.42 -27.20 -15.92
N GLY A 158 -31.27 -27.88 -15.88
CA GLY A 158 -31.22 -29.32 -15.64
C GLY A 158 -31.63 -30.09 -16.89
N ILE A 159 -30.85 -29.98 -17.97
CA ILE A 159 -30.83 -30.96 -19.07
C ILE A 159 -29.35 -31.26 -19.34
N CYS A 160 -28.74 -32.05 -18.47
CA CYS A 160 -27.47 -32.69 -18.76
C CYS A 160 -27.81 -33.95 -19.55
N HIS A 161 -27.56 -33.93 -20.86
CA HIS A 161 -27.64 -35.12 -21.69
C HIS A 161 -26.66 -36.16 -21.15
N ALA A 162 -27.20 -37.19 -20.52
CA ALA A 162 -26.46 -38.33 -20.03
C ALA A 162 -25.90 -39.09 -21.24
N HIS A 163 -24.59 -39.34 -21.18
CA HIS A 163 -23.89 -40.26 -22.05
C HIS A 163 -24.57 -41.64 -22.03
N ASP A 164 -24.90 -42.17 -23.20
CA ASP A 164 -25.24 -43.58 -23.35
C ASP A 164 -23.99 -44.43 -23.10
N PRO A 165 -23.99 -45.34 -22.11
CA PRO A 165 -22.90 -46.24 -21.85
C PRO A 165 -23.09 -47.59 -22.56
N ILE A 166 -22.05 -48.01 -23.27
CA ILE A 166 -21.45 -49.35 -23.25
C ILE A 166 -22.36 -50.53 -23.67
N SER A 167 -22.15 -51.03 -24.90
CA SER A 167 -21.58 -52.37 -25.17
C SER A 167 -21.03 -52.44 -26.58
#